data_AF-A0A1F6XBL6-F1
#
_entry.id   AF-A0A1F6XBL6-F1
#
_cell.length_a   1.000
_cell.length_b   1.000
_cell.length_c   1.000
_cell.angle_alpha   90.00
_cell.angle_beta   90.00
_cell.angle_gamma   90.00
#
_symmetry.space_group_name_H-M   'P 1'
#
loop_
_entity.id
_entity.type
_entity.pdbx_description
1 polymer ?
#
loop_
_entity_poly.entity_id
_entity_poly.type
_entity_poly.pdbx_seq_one_letter_code
_entity_poly.pdbx_strand_id
1 'polypeptide(L)'
;MRKDVKKRQQLKRGFTLIELLVVVAIIGMLSSIVLASLNGARAKARDAKKISEFRQLTISLALYFDKYGKYPNDGANVGTNPWTDNFDSMASQLKAEGFLSSIPISPIAPGSSGGASGSYLGYNYYNYGPTIPDIGGLLVTNLETVPLSTTGLSPSCRPFSVPNWCSTTSPTQFYCICNPY
;
A
#
# COMPACT_ATOMS: atom_id res chain seq x y z
N MET A 1 15.68 -73.36 36.40
CA MET A 1 14.57 -72.39 36.25
C MET A 1 14.78 -71.59 34.96
N ARG A 2 14.04 -71.88 33.89
CA ARG A 2 13.98 -71.04 32.67
C ARG A 2 12.78 -70.09 32.80
N LYS A 3 12.99 -68.78 32.62
CA LYS A 3 11.92 -67.77 32.63
C LYS A 3 11.48 -67.53 31.19
N ASP A 4 10.24 -67.87 30.86
CA ASP A 4 9.64 -67.58 29.56
C ASP A 4 9.31 -66.10 29.42
N VAL A 5 9.99 -65.42 28.49
CA VAL A 5 9.74 -64.02 28.16
C VAL A 5 8.55 -63.95 27.20
N LYS A 6 7.36 -63.61 27.73
CA LYS A 6 6.15 -63.34 26.92
C LYS A 6 6.35 -62.06 26.10
N LYS A 7 6.72 -62.20 24.83
CA LYS A 7 6.85 -61.11 23.86
C LYS A 7 5.45 -60.57 23.52
N ARG A 8 5.09 -59.39 24.03
CA ARG A 8 3.81 -58.72 23.67
C ARG A 8 3.88 -58.32 22.19
N GLN A 9 3.11 -59.00 21.34
CA GLN A 9 2.92 -58.58 19.95
C GLN A 9 2.13 -57.27 19.95
N GLN A 10 2.80 -56.16 19.62
CA GLN A 10 2.10 -54.93 19.34
C GLN A 10 1.41 -55.06 17.98
N LEU A 11 0.08 -55.06 17.99
CA LEU A 11 -0.74 -55.02 16.78
C LEU A 11 -0.42 -53.72 16.03
N LYS A 12 0.34 -53.80 14.95
CA LYS A 12 0.57 -52.67 14.05
C LYS A 12 -0.77 -52.35 13.37
N ARG A 13 -1.40 -51.25 13.78
CA ARG A 13 -2.57 -50.69 13.09
C ARG A 13 -2.10 -50.06 11.78
N GLY A 14 -2.53 -50.61 10.64
CA GLY A 14 -2.36 -49.98 9.33
C GLY A 14 -3.49 -48.99 9.07
N PHE A 15 -3.18 -47.90 8.37
CA PHE A 15 -4.20 -46.98 7.85
C PHE A 15 -5.01 -47.68 6.75
N THR A 16 -6.33 -47.51 6.78
CA THR A 16 -7.20 -47.97 5.71
C THR A 16 -7.19 -46.97 4.55
N LEU A 17 -7.39 -47.45 3.31
CA LEU A 17 -7.49 -46.58 2.14
C LEU A 17 -8.62 -45.56 2.27
N ILE A 18 -9.72 -45.94 2.93
CA ILE A 18 -10.87 -45.06 3.14
C ILE A 18 -10.55 -43.92 4.14
N GLU A 19 -9.79 -44.20 5.20
CA GLU A 19 -9.33 -43.17 6.13
C GLU A 19 -8.48 -42.12 5.41
N LEU A 20 -7.57 -42.55 4.54
CA LEU A 20 -6.73 -41.62 3.80
C LEU A 20 -7.52 -40.84 2.73
N LEU A 21 -8.49 -41.48 2.08
CA LEU A 21 -9.35 -40.86 1.08
C LEU A 21 -10.23 -39.75 1.68
N VAL A 22 -10.84 -40.01 2.83
CA VAL A 22 -11.68 -39.01 3.51
C VAL A 22 -10.85 -37.80 3.97
N VAL A 23 -9.62 -38.03 4.43
CA VAL A 23 -8.72 -36.94 4.87
C VAL A 23 -8.36 -36.01 3.71
N VAL A 24 -7.96 -36.54 2.55
CA VAL A 24 -7.63 -35.67 1.41
C VAL A 24 -8.87 -34.95 0.86
N ALA A 25 -10.05 -35.57 0.95
CA ALA A 25 -11.31 -34.93 0.59
C ALA A 25 -11.62 -33.72 1.49
N ILE A 26 -11.48 -33.87 2.82
CA ILE A 26 -11.70 -32.78 3.78
C ILE A 26 -10.65 -31.67 3.59
N ILE A 27 -9.38 -32.01 3.43
CA ILE A 27 -8.31 -31.02 3.17
C ILE A 27 -8.59 -30.27 1.86
N GLY A 28 -9.04 -30.95 0.80
CA GLY A 28 -9.42 -30.33 -0.46
C GLY A 28 -10.59 -29.35 -0.31
N MET A 29 -11.62 -29.73 0.45
CA MET A 29 -12.76 -28.85 0.72
C MET A 29 -12.33 -27.61 1.50
N LEU A 30 -11.59 -27.77 2.60
CA LEU A 30 -11.14 -26.66 3.44
C LEU A 30 -10.17 -25.72 2.69
N SER A 31 -9.23 -26.28 1.91
CA SER A 31 -8.25 -25.48 1.15
C SER A 31 -8.91 -24.62 0.07
N SER A 32 -9.98 -25.10 -0.58
CA SER A 32 -10.71 -24.32 -1.58
C SER A 32 -11.33 -23.03 -1.02
N ILE A 33 -11.92 -23.10 0.18
CA ILE A 33 -12.53 -21.96 0.87
C ILE A 33 -11.46 -20.94 1.27
N VAL A 34 -10.33 -21.42 1.80
CA VAL A 34 -9.20 -20.57 2.19
C VAL A 34 -8.65 -19.80 1.00
N LEU A 35 -8.44 -20.48 -0.13
CA LEU A 35 -7.92 -19.86 -1.36
C LEU A 35 -8.84 -18.77 -1.90
N ALA A 36 -10.16 -18.99 -1.87
CA ALA A 36 -11.14 -17.99 -2.32
C ALA A 36 -11.08 -16.69 -1.47
N SER A 37 -10.82 -16.81 -0.16
CA SER A 37 -10.74 -15.65 0.75
C SER A 37 -9.41 -14.90 0.70
N LEU A 38 -8.32 -15.56 0.28
CA LEU A 38 -6.96 -15.05 0.40
C LEU A 38 -6.69 -13.85 -0.51
N ASN A 39 -7.30 -13.80 -1.70
CA ASN A 39 -7.10 -12.70 -2.64
C ASN A 39 -7.57 -11.36 -2.09
N GLY A 40 -8.75 -11.32 -1.46
CA GLY A 40 -9.28 -10.12 -0.82
C GLY A 40 -8.45 -9.70 0.40
N ALA A 41 -7.97 -10.67 1.20
CA ALA A 41 -7.11 -10.40 2.34
C ALA A 41 -5.77 -9.76 1.92
N ARG A 42 -5.16 -10.25 0.83
CA ARG A 42 -3.92 -9.68 0.28
C ARG A 42 -4.11 -8.24 -0.21
N ALA A 43 -5.22 -7.95 -0.88
CA ALA A 43 -5.54 -6.59 -1.32
C ALA A 43 -5.69 -5.63 -0.12
N LYS A 44 -6.43 -6.04 0.93
CA LYS A 44 -6.56 -5.26 2.18
C LYS A 44 -5.21 -5.01 2.86
N ALA A 45 -4.32 -6.01 2.88
CA ALA A 45 -2.99 -5.87 3.46
C ALA A 45 -2.13 -4.86 2.67
N ARG A 46 -2.21 -4.86 1.33
CA ARG A 46 -1.52 -3.87 0.49
C ARG A 46 -2.07 -2.46 0.74
N ASP A 47 -3.38 -2.30 0.80
CA ASP A 47 -4.01 -1.01 1.11
C ASP A 47 -3.60 -0.48 2.48
N ALA A 48 -3.61 -1.33 3.52
CA ALA A 48 -3.16 -0.96 4.86
C ALA A 48 -1.69 -0.50 4.88
N LYS A 49 -0.82 -1.19 4.14
CA LYS A 49 0.57 -0.77 3.97
C LYS A 49 0.67 0.59 3.30
N LYS A 50 -0.02 0.81 2.18
CA LYS A 50 -0.03 2.11 1.47
C LYS A 50 -0.45 3.26 2.38
N ILE A 51 -1.52 3.07 3.17
CA ILE A 51 -2.01 4.08 4.11
C ILE A 51 -0.97 4.38 5.20
N SER A 52 -0.32 3.35 5.76
CA SER A 52 0.71 3.51 6.79
C SER A 52 1.92 4.30 6.27
N GLU A 53 2.43 3.95 5.09
CA GLU A 53 3.57 4.65 4.45
C GLU A 53 3.21 6.11 4.16
N PHE A 54 1.99 6.39 3.70
CA PHE A 54 1.52 7.75 3.46
C PHE A 54 1.47 8.59 4.73
N ARG A 55 1.04 8.02 5.85
CA ARG A 55 1.09 8.73 7.15
C ARG A 55 2.52 9.10 7.54
N GLN A 56 3.49 8.22 7.31
CA GLN A 56 4.90 8.51 7.59
C GLN A 56 5.42 9.62 6.68
N LEU A 57 5.06 9.58 5.40
CA LEU A 57 5.42 10.63 4.42
C LEU A 57 4.82 11.98 4.79
N THR A 58 3.54 12.04 5.17
CA THR A 58 2.88 13.26 5.65
C THR A 58 3.63 13.88 6.82
N ILE A 59 3.99 13.08 7.83
CA ILE A 59 4.77 13.58 8.98
C ILE A 59 6.14 14.09 8.51
N SER A 60 6.81 13.36 7.64
CA SER A 60 8.14 13.74 7.12
C SER A 60 8.10 15.03 6.31
N LEU A 61 7.06 15.23 5.51
CA LEU A 61 6.82 16.45 4.75
C LEU A 61 6.56 17.64 5.67
N ALA A 62 5.76 17.48 6.72
CA ALA A 62 5.52 18.53 7.71
C ALA A 62 6.81 18.93 8.44
N LEU A 63 7.64 17.95 8.84
CA LEU A 63 8.95 18.22 9.46
C LEU A 63 9.93 18.91 8.52
N TYR A 64 9.95 18.51 7.24
CA TYR A 64 10.76 19.17 6.22
C TYR A 64 10.31 20.63 6.02
N PHE A 65 8.99 20.86 5.95
CA PHE A 65 8.42 22.19 5.82
C PHE A 65 8.75 23.07 7.03
N ASP A 66 8.61 22.55 8.25
CA ASP A 66 8.98 23.26 9.49
C ASP A 66 10.45 23.70 9.50
N LYS A 67 11.35 22.85 8.97
CA LYS A 67 12.79 23.17 8.88
C LYS A 67 13.12 24.18 7.77
N TYR A 68 12.51 24.05 6.60
CA TYR A 68 12.94 24.75 5.38
C TYR A 68 11.97 25.84 4.89
N GLY A 69 10.78 25.95 5.47
CA GLY A 69 9.72 26.86 5.03
C GLY A 69 9.15 26.56 3.64
N LYS A 70 9.45 25.38 3.10
CA LYS A 70 9.05 24.94 1.76
C LYS A 70 8.99 23.43 1.68
N TYR A 71 8.21 22.90 0.75
CA TYR A 71 8.15 21.47 0.50
C TYR A 71 9.31 20.97 -0.39
N PRO A 72 9.64 19.66 -0.37
CA PRO A 72 10.65 19.09 -1.25
C PRO A 72 10.35 19.36 -2.73
N ASN A 73 11.40 19.36 -3.56
CA ASN A 73 11.36 19.73 -4.98
C ASN A 73 11.03 21.20 -5.28
N ASP A 74 10.90 22.07 -4.27
CA ASP A 74 10.68 23.50 -4.50
C ASP A 74 11.92 24.18 -5.10
N GLY A 75 11.77 24.69 -6.33
CA GLY A 75 12.82 25.35 -7.12
C GLY A 75 13.74 24.43 -7.94
N ALA A 76 13.58 23.11 -7.85
CA ALA A 76 14.22 22.21 -8.80
C ALA A 76 13.35 22.19 -10.08
N ASN A 77 13.97 22.24 -11.26
CA ASN A 77 13.30 22.12 -12.57
C ASN A 77 12.70 20.70 -12.79
N VAL A 78 12.09 20.11 -11.77
CA VAL A 78 11.43 18.81 -11.77
C VAL A 78 10.04 19.01 -12.36
N GLY A 79 10.02 19.18 -13.69
CA GLY A 79 8.83 19.48 -14.48
C GLY A 79 8.32 20.89 -14.18
N THR A 80 8.35 21.76 -15.18
CA THR A 80 7.74 23.11 -15.20
C THR A 80 6.21 23.09 -15.08
N ASN A 81 5.66 22.02 -14.52
CA ASN A 81 4.27 21.70 -14.48
C ASN A 81 3.97 20.95 -13.15
N PRO A 82 3.20 21.54 -12.22
CA PRO A 82 2.82 20.91 -10.96
C PRO A 82 1.93 19.66 -11.13
N TRP A 83 1.62 19.27 -12.36
CA TRP A 83 1.00 18.00 -12.74
C TRP A 83 2.02 16.86 -12.98
N THR A 84 3.30 17.06 -12.70
CA THR A 84 4.35 16.05 -12.90
C THR A 84 4.57 15.27 -11.61
N ASP A 85 4.52 13.93 -11.68
CA ASP A 85 4.85 13.10 -10.52
C ASP A 85 6.34 13.24 -10.19
N ASN A 86 6.62 13.68 -8.96
CA ASN A 86 7.95 13.96 -8.44
C ASN A 86 8.25 13.14 -7.17
N PHE A 87 7.57 12.01 -6.96
CA PHE A 87 7.71 11.18 -5.76
C PHE A 87 9.16 10.75 -5.50
N ASP A 88 9.85 10.22 -6.50
CA ASP A 88 11.22 9.71 -6.34
C ASP A 88 12.20 10.80 -5.89
N SER A 89 12.07 12.00 -6.49
CA SER A 89 12.88 13.16 -6.12
C SER A 89 12.53 13.66 -4.72
N MET A 90 11.24 13.74 -4.37
CA MET A 90 10.82 14.13 -3.02
C MET A 90 11.33 13.13 -1.96
N ALA A 91 11.12 11.84 -2.19
CA ALA A 91 11.48 10.79 -1.23
C ALA A 91 12.99 10.69 -1.05
N SER A 92 13.77 10.86 -2.13
CA SER A 92 15.23 10.91 -2.04
C SER A 92 15.73 12.13 -1.28
N GLN A 93 15.14 13.31 -1.46
CA GLN A 93 15.45 14.51 -0.67
C GLN A 93 15.12 14.31 0.82
N LEU A 94 13.91 13.84 1.14
CA LEU A 94 13.50 13.57 2.52
C LEU A 94 14.43 12.56 3.21
N LYS A 95 14.86 11.51 2.49
CA LYS A 95 15.82 10.54 3.00
C LYS A 95 17.22 11.14 3.20
N ALA A 96 17.71 11.91 2.23
CA ALA A 96 19.03 12.54 2.30
C ALA A 96 19.13 13.51 3.49
N GLU A 97 18.04 14.20 3.79
CA GLU A 97 17.91 15.14 4.91
C GLU A 97 17.62 14.46 6.26
N GLY A 98 17.43 13.14 6.28
CA GLY A 98 17.21 12.36 7.49
C GLY A 98 15.77 12.35 8.02
N PHE A 99 14.80 12.86 7.26
CA PHE A 99 13.37 12.81 7.63
C PHE A 99 12.73 11.44 7.35
N LEU A 100 13.31 10.65 6.45
CA LEU A 100 12.91 9.27 6.17
C LEU A 100 14.07 8.30 6.44
N SER A 101 13.78 7.18 7.12
CA SER A 101 14.74 6.08 7.29
C SER A 101 14.97 5.29 6.00
N SER A 102 13.93 5.16 5.18
CA SER A 102 13.93 4.44 3.91
C SER A 102 12.87 5.02 2.98
N ILE A 103 13.08 4.91 1.66
CA ILE A 103 12.09 5.34 0.66
C ILE A 103 10.97 4.29 0.62
N PRO A 104 9.70 4.69 0.81
CA PRO A 104 8.54 3.82 0.61
C PRO A 104 8.49 3.20 -0.78
N ILE A 105 8.13 1.92 -0.84
CA ILE A 105 8.00 1.17 -2.09
C ILE A 105 6.57 0.63 -2.23
N SER A 106 5.93 0.93 -3.36
CA SER A 106 4.57 0.45 -3.65
C SER A 106 4.50 -1.09 -3.66
N PRO A 107 3.54 -1.72 -2.97
CA PRO A 107 3.38 -3.18 -2.94
C PRO A 107 3.00 -3.82 -4.29
N ILE A 108 2.52 -3.04 -5.26
CA ILE A 108 2.07 -3.52 -6.58
C ILE A 108 3.19 -3.37 -7.63
N ALA A 109 4.07 -2.37 -7.45
CA ALA A 109 5.18 -2.10 -8.35
C ALA A 109 6.47 -1.90 -7.53
N PRO A 110 7.06 -2.98 -6.97
CA PRO A 110 8.14 -2.89 -6.00
C PRO A 110 9.50 -2.36 -6.53
N GLY A 111 9.57 -1.95 -7.81
CA GLY A 111 10.75 -1.36 -8.43
C GLY A 111 10.57 0.08 -8.89
N SER A 112 9.39 0.68 -8.70
CA SER A 112 9.10 2.07 -9.07
C SER A 112 8.49 2.76 -7.86
N SER A 113 9.29 3.57 -7.16
CA SER A 113 8.81 4.37 -6.04
C SER A 113 7.81 5.44 -6.50
N GLY A 114 7.94 5.92 -7.75
CA GLY A 114 6.96 6.75 -8.47
C GLY A 114 6.18 5.98 -9.54
N GLY A 115 4.94 6.39 -9.83
CA GLY A 115 4.26 5.95 -11.04
C GLY A 115 4.85 6.65 -12.25
N ALA A 116 5.03 5.98 -13.39
CA ALA A 116 5.27 6.72 -14.64
C ALA A 116 4.11 7.71 -14.82
N SER A 117 4.37 8.98 -15.17
CA SER A 117 3.35 10.02 -15.37
C SER A 117 2.12 9.46 -16.12
N GLY A 118 0.99 9.27 -15.42
CA GLY A 118 -0.23 8.65 -15.96
C GLY A 118 -0.54 7.21 -15.48
N SER A 119 0.36 6.57 -14.74
CA SER A 119 0.19 5.24 -14.13
C SER A 119 0.04 5.36 -12.60
N TYR A 120 -1.19 5.50 -12.12
CA TYR A 120 -1.51 5.65 -10.69
C TYR A 120 -1.37 4.36 -9.85
N LEU A 121 -0.55 3.41 -10.30
CA LEU A 121 -0.32 2.11 -9.63
C LEU A 121 0.77 2.21 -8.54
N GLY A 122 1.49 3.32 -8.50
CA GLY A 122 2.54 3.64 -7.52
C GLY A 122 2.15 4.74 -6.52
N TYR A 123 3.14 5.21 -5.78
CA TYR A 123 3.03 6.43 -4.99
C TYR A 123 3.35 7.63 -5.88
N ASN A 124 2.58 8.69 -5.77
CA ASN A 124 2.76 9.89 -6.57
C ASN A 124 2.85 11.08 -5.62
N TYR A 125 3.66 12.06 -5.99
CA TYR A 125 3.78 13.32 -5.26
C TYR A 125 3.80 14.49 -6.23
N TYR A 126 2.98 15.50 -5.94
CA TYR A 126 2.89 16.74 -6.69
C TYR A 126 3.15 17.90 -5.75
N ASN A 127 4.11 18.77 -6.09
CA ASN A 127 4.33 20.03 -5.39
C ASN A 127 3.69 21.15 -6.21
N TYR A 128 2.63 21.75 -5.68
CA TYR A 128 1.92 22.86 -6.34
C TYR A 128 2.57 24.21 -6.09
N GLY A 129 3.61 24.27 -5.26
CA GLY A 129 4.26 25.52 -4.90
C GLY A 129 3.35 26.44 -4.07
N PRO A 130 3.87 27.61 -3.66
CA PRO A 130 3.11 28.57 -2.88
C PRO A 130 1.96 29.24 -3.68
N THR A 131 1.86 28.98 -4.98
CA THR A 131 0.81 29.55 -5.85
C THR A 131 -0.57 28.93 -5.60
N ILE A 132 -0.62 27.72 -5.01
CA ILE A 132 -1.87 27.09 -4.54
C ILE A 132 -1.73 26.73 -3.04
N PRO A 133 -1.90 27.72 -2.15
CA PRO A 133 -1.55 27.59 -0.72
C PRO A 133 -2.38 26.52 0.01
N ASP A 134 -3.63 26.29 -0.41
CA ASP A 134 -4.54 25.31 0.22
C ASP A 134 -4.09 23.84 0.05
N ILE A 135 -3.11 23.56 -0.83
CA ILE A 135 -2.68 22.20 -1.17
C ILE A 135 -1.24 21.95 -0.76
N GLY A 136 -0.37 22.90 -1.08
CA GLY A 136 1.07 22.78 -1.02
C GLY A 136 1.63 21.53 -1.72
N GLY A 137 1.85 20.46 -0.96
CA GLY A 137 2.23 19.14 -1.45
C GLY A 137 1.10 18.11 -1.42
N LEU A 138 0.87 17.40 -2.52
CA LEU A 138 -0.18 16.39 -2.68
C LEU A 138 0.43 15.00 -2.89
N LEU A 139 0.11 14.06 -2.00
CA LEU A 139 0.46 12.64 -2.11
C LEU A 139 -0.75 11.85 -2.62
N VAL A 140 -0.55 10.95 -3.59
CA VAL A 140 -1.64 10.12 -4.16
C VAL A 140 -1.21 8.70 -4.45
N THR A 141 -2.10 7.76 -4.10
CA THR A 141 -1.99 6.33 -4.47
C THR A 141 -3.39 5.77 -4.74
N ASN A 142 -3.49 4.65 -5.44
CA ASN A 142 -4.73 3.89 -5.55
C ASN A 142 -4.90 2.89 -4.38
N LEU A 143 -6.15 2.61 -3.99
CA LEU A 143 -6.53 1.51 -3.09
C LEU A 143 -7.35 0.47 -3.86
N GLU A 144 -7.08 -0.81 -3.60
CA GLU A 144 -7.67 -1.93 -4.35
C GLU A 144 -9.03 -2.36 -3.82
N THR A 145 -9.24 -2.19 -2.51
CA THR A 145 -10.44 -2.68 -1.82
C THR A 145 -11.55 -1.65 -1.74
N VAL A 146 -11.25 -0.42 -2.17
CA VAL A 146 -12.22 0.67 -2.24
C VAL A 146 -12.98 0.57 -3.57
N PRO A 147 -14.32 0.55 -3.56
CA PRO A 147 -15.09 0.53 -4.80
C PRO A 147 -14.85 1.83 -5.57
N LEU A 148 -14.81 1.73 -6.90
CA LEU A 148 -14.62 2.88 -7.80
C LEU A 148 -15.61 4.01 -7.48
N SER A 149 -16.81 3.72 -6.96
CA SER A 149 -17.84 4.70 -6.59
C SER A 149 -17.56 5.56 -5.35
N THR A 150 -16.39 5.45 -4.70
CA THR A 150 -16.15 6.12 -3.41
C THR A 150 -15.68 7.55 -3.62
N THR A 151 -16.57 8.51 -3.38
CA THR A 151 -16.26 9.94 -3.39
C THR A 151 -15.83 10.36 -1.99
N GLY A 152 -14.61 10.91 -1.84
CA GLY A 152 -14.15 11.48 -0.57
C GLY A 152 -13.79 10.46 0.52
N LEU A 153 -12.77 9.64 0.27
CA LEU A 153 -12.14 8.83 1.32
C LEU A 153 -11.54 9.74 2.40
N SER A 154 -12.23 9.99 3.51
CA SER A 154 -11.63 10.70 4.66
C SER A 154 -10.29 10.04 5.07
N PRO A 155 -9.15 10.76 5.12
CA PRO A 155 -8.96 12.21 5.23
C PRO A 155 -8.52 12.92 3.93
N SER A 156 -8.96 12.42 2.77
CA SER A 156 -8.54 12.96 1.47
C SER A 156 -8.93 14.42 1.31
N CYS A 157 -7.91 15.27 1.23
CA CYS A 157 -8.07 16.66 0.82
C CYS A 157 -8.54 16.75 -0.64
N ARG A 158 -9.14 17.88 -1.00
CA ARG A 158 -9.70 18.13 -2.34
C ARG A 158 -8.99 19.31 -2.98
N PRO A 159 -8.05 19.07 -3.91
CA PRO A 159 -7.26 20.15 -4.46
C PRO A 159 -7.94 20.86 -5.64
N PHE A 160 -9.03 20.31 -6.21
CA PHE A 160 -9.57 20.79 -7.49
C PHE A 160 -11.10 20.78 -7.58
N SER A 161 -11.64 21.77 -8.28
CA SER A 161 -13.08 21.93 -8.58
C SER A 161 -13.55 21.17 -9.83
N VAL A 162 -12.62 20.62 -10.64
CA VAL A 162 -12.92 19.84 -11.85
C VAL A 162 -12.84 18.33 -11.59
N PRO A 163 -13.51 17.47 -12.41
CA PRO A 163 -13.40 16.02 -12.28
C PRO A 163 -11.97 15.58 -12.56
N ASN A 164 -11.25 15.18 -11.52
CA ASN A 164 -9.90 14.63 -11.64
C ASN A 164 -9.66 13.54 -10.60
N TRP A 165 -8.40 13.13 -10.48
CA TRP A 165 -7.91 12.02 -9.69
C TRP A 165 -8.00 12.20 -8.16
N CYS A 166 -8.42 13.35 -7.63
CA CYS A 166 -8.78 13.52 -6.21
C CYS A 166 -10.06 14.36 -6.07
N SER A 167 -11.11 14.00 -6.81
CA SER A 167 -12.38 14.73 -6.87
C SER A 167 -13.56 13.95 -6.27
N THR A 168 -14.58 14.65 -5.80
CA THR A 168 -15.89 14.06 -5.41
C THR A 168 -16.86 13.86 -6.53
N THR A 169 -16.60 14.45 -7.70
CA THR A 169 -17.54 14.40 -8.81
C THR A 169 -17.28 13.22 -9.72
N SER A 170 -16.15 12.53 -9.55
CA SER A 170 -15.80 11.32 -10.29
C SER A 170 -15.51 10.15 -9.34
N PRO A 171 -16.12 8.98 -9.59
CA PRO A 171 -15.81 7.76 -8.87
C PRO A 171 -14.34 7.36 -9.11
N THR A 172 -13.49 7.46 -8.08
CA THR A 172 -12.08 7.06 -8.16
C THR A 172 -11.63 6.18 -6.99
N GLN A 173 -10.61 5.35 -7.22
CA GLN A 173 -9.96 4.50 -6.22
C GLN A 173 -8.80 5.22 -5.49
N PHE A 174 -8.73 6.55 -5.56
CA PHE A 174 -7.55 7.30 -5.12
C PHE A 174 -7.63 7.70 -3.65
N TYR A 175 -6.55 7.43 -2.94
CA TYR A 175 -6.28 7.91 -1.59
C TYR A 175 -5.28 9.06 -1.69
N CYS A 176 -5.73 10.25 -1.31
CA CYS A 176 -4.99 11.50 -1.46
C CYS A 176 -4.71 12.13 -0.10
N ILE A 177 -3.58 12.82 0.08
CA ILE A 177 -3.29 13.65 1.27
C ILE A 177 -2.64 14.95 0.82
N CYS A 178 -3.13 16.09 1.32
CA CYS A 178 -2.59 17.42 1.04
C CYS A 178 -1.84 17.91 2.27
N ASN A 179 -0.77 18.64 2.00
CA ASN A 179 0.09 19.24 2.98
C ASN A 179 0.17 20.73 2.60
N PRO A 180 -0.73 21.58 3.14
CA PRO A 180 -0.79 23.00 2.80
C PRO A 180 0.48 23.75 3.21
N TYR A 181 0.75 24.89 2.58
CA TYR A 181 1.84 25.80 2.96
C TYR A 181 1.51 26.55 4.27
#